data_AF-A0A9W8CLE0-F1
#
_entry.id   AF-A0A9W8CLE0-F1
#
_cell.length_a   1.000
_cell.length_b   1.000
_cell.length_c   1.000
_cell.angle_alpha   90.00
_cell.angle_beta   90.00
_cell.angle_gamma   90.00
#
_symmetry.space_group_name_H-M   'P 1'
#
loop_
_entity.id
_entity.type
_entity.pdbx_description
1 polymer ?
#
loop_
_entity_poly.entity_id
_entity_poly.type
_entity_poly.pdbx_seq_one_letter_code
_entity_poly.pdbx_strand_id
1 'polypeptide(L)' 'MSSQAQYGVQKSMTGVKKTGSQMSYLCAACAKPTEIKPKEPIRCHDCGHRILYKKRTPRMVQFEAR' A
#
# COMPACT_ATOMS: atom_id res chain seq x y z
N MET A 1 28.02 9.92 34.98
CA MET A 1 27.91 8.89 33.92
C MET A 1 26.50 8.31 34.01
N SER A 2 25.42 9.06 33.77
CA SER A 2 24.96 9.67 32.51
C SER A 2 24.65 8.63 31.43
N SER A 3 23.40 8.13 31.37
CA SER A 3 22.58 7.96 30.14
C SER A 3 21.51 6.88 30.32
N GLN A 4 20.34 7.24 30.83
CA GLN A 4 19.11 6.50 30.54
C GLN A 4 18.55 7.07 29.24
N ALA A 5 18.72 6.34 28.14
CA ALA A 5 18.14 6.72 26.86
C ALA A 5 16.64 6.38 26.87
N GLN A 6 15.80 7.40 26.91
CA GLN A 6 14.35 7.29 26.76
C GLN A 6 14.04 7.09 25.27
N TYR A 7 13.62 5.88 24.88
CA TYR A 7 13.08 5.64 23.54
C TYR A 7 11.64 6.18 23.52
N GLY A 8 11.44 7.28 22.79
CA GLY A 8 10.14 7.93 22.65
C GLY A 8 9.14 7.04 21.90
N VAL A 9 8.08 6.63 22.60
CA VAL A 9 6.88 6.02 22.00
C VAL A 9 6.08 7.13 21.32
N GLN A 10 6.22 7.25 20.00
CA GLN A 10 5.39 8.15 19.20
C GLN A 10 3.96 7.60 19.13
N LYS A 11 3.04 8.32 19.74
CA LYS A 11 1.59 8.10 19.73
C LYS A 11 0.95 9.01 18.68
N SER A 12 0.17 8.46 17.74
CA SER A 12 -0.88 9.19 16.99
C SER A 12 -1.74 8.21 16.18
N MET A 13 -3.03 8.04 16.52
CA MET A 13 -4.22 8.61 15.82
C MET A 13 -4.52 7.88 14.47
N THR A 14 -5.71 7.43 14.08
CA THR A 14 -7.13 7.76 14.35
C THR A 14 -8.00 6.59 13.81
N GLY A 15 -9.25 6.49 14.26
CA GLY A 15 -10.21 5.51 13.75
C GLY A 15 -10.43 5.62 12.23
N VAL A 16 -10.14 4.54 11.51
CA VAL A 16 -10.30 4.46 10.06
C VAL A 16 -11.79 4.36 9.73
N LYS A 17 -12.41 5.47 9.36
CA LYS A 17 -13.67 5.43 8.60
C LYS A 17 -13.37 4.68 7.29
N LYS A 18 -14.02 3.54 7.07
CA LYS A 18 -13.95 2.80 5.80
C LYS A 18 -14.69 3.58 4.71
N THR A 19 -14.14 4.70 4.27
CA THR A 19 -14.40 5.16 2.90
C THR A 19 -13.77 4.11 1.98
N GLY A 20 -14.44 3.71 0.89
CA GLY A 20 -13.94 2.65 0.01
C GLY A 20 -12.47 2.89 -0.33
N SER A 21 -11.59 1.98 0.10
CA SER A 21 -10.15 2.18 0.06
C SER A 21 -9.71 2.51 -1.36
N GLN A 22 -9.05 3.64 -1.58
CA GLN A 22 -8.37 3.92 -2.85
C GLN A 22 -7.42 2.75 -3.15
N MET A 23 -7.71 2.00 -4.23
CA MET A 23 -6.92 0.84 -4.62
C MET A 23 -5.68 1.31 -5.36
N SER A 24 -4.51 1.02 -4.79
CA SER A 24 -3.22 1.21 -5.46
C SER A 24 -2.83 -0.06 -6.22
N TYR A 25 -2.36 0.12 -7.44
CA TYR A 25 -1.83 -0.92 -8.32
C TYR A 25 -0.32 -0.74 -8.46
N LEU A 26 0.40 -1.81 -8.81
CA LEU A 26 1.85 -1.80 -9.00
C LEU A 26 2.17 -2.11 -10.46
N CYS A 27 3.03 -1.33 -11.10
CA CYS A 27 3.43 -1.63 -12.48
C CYS A 27 4.33 -2.88 -12.57
N ALA A 28 4.13 -3.70 -13.61
CA ALA A 28 4.93 -4.89 -13.84
C ALA A 28 6.41 -4.60 -14.17
N ALA A 29 6.71 -3.44 -14.79
CA ALA A 29 8.07 -3.09 -15.21
C ALA A 29 8.82 -2.25 -14.17
N CYS A 30 8.19 -1.18 -13.66
CA CYS A 30 8.86 -0.23 -12.75
C CYS A 30 8.48 -0.41 -11.26
N ALA A 31 7.57 -1.34 -10.94
CA ALA A 31 7.07 -1.61 -9.58
C ALA A 31 6.50 -0.39 -8.83
N LYS A 32 6.27 0.73 -9.52
CA LYS A 32 5.77 1.94 -8.90
C LYS A 32 4.27 1.85 -8.61
N PRO A 33 3.83 2.40 -7.47
CA PRO A 33 2.41 2.50 -7.15
C PRO A 33 1.73 3.46 -8.12
N THR A 34 0.62 3.03 -8.71
CA THR A 34 -0.24 3.81 -9.61
C THR A 34 -1.68 3.72 -9.09
N GLU A 35 -2.36 4.86 -9.03
CA GLU A 35 -3.80 4.91 -8.76
C GLU A 35 -4.54 4.97 -10.09
N ILE A 36 -5.56 4.12 -10.27
CA ILE A 36 -6.36 4.08 -11.50
C ILE A 36 -7.80 4.39 -11.12
N LYS A 37 -8.42 5.36 -11.81
CA LYS A 37 -9.84 5.64 -11.63
C LYS A 37 -10.69 4.70 -12.51
N PRO A 38 -11.92 4.39 -12.10
CA PRO A 38 -12.84 3.65 -12.96
C PRO A 38 -13.03 4.39 -14.29
N LYS A 39 -13.05 3.63 -15.40
CA LYS A 39 -13.15 4.11 -16.80
C LYS A 39 -11.91 4.81 -17.37
N GLU A 40 -10.84 4.98 -16.59
CA GLU A 40 -9.56 5.49 -17.09
C GLU A 40 -8.79 4.38 -17.85
N PRO A 41 -8.07 4.70 -18.95
CA PRO A 41 -7.23 3.72 -19.63
C PRO A 41 -6.09 3.20 -18.73
N ILE A 42 -5.88 1.88 -18.75
CA ILE A 42 -4.83 1.22 -17.97
C ILE A 42 -3.46 1.54 -18.57
N ARG A 43 -2.71 2.45 -17.94
CA ARG A 43 -1.35 2.81 -18.30
C ARG A 43 -0.56 3.22 -17.05
N CYS A 44 0.71 2.83 -16.97
CA CYS A 44 1.62 3.40 -15.97
C CYS A 44 2.10 4.79 -16.42
N HIS A 45 2.06 5.77 -15.51
CA HIS A 45 2.47 7.15 -15.80
C HIS A 45 3.96 7.30 -16.16
N ASP A 46 4.83 6.45 -15.62
CA ASP A 46 6.28 6.64 -15.76
C ASP A 46 6.89 5.84 -16.91
N CYS A 47 6.33 4.68 -17.26
CA CYS A 47 6.91 3.77 -18.25
C CYS A 47 5.97 3.40 -19.40
N GLY A 48 4.72 3.86 -19.39
CA GLY A 48 3.74 3.60 -20.46
C GLY A 48 3.26 2.15 -20.61
N HIS A 49 3.77 1.21 -19.79
CA HIS A 49 3.35 -0.18 -19.80
C HIS A 49 1.90 -0.31 -19.30
N ARG A 50 1.17 -1.29 -19.85
CA ARG A 50 -0.27 -1.48 -19.62
C ARG A 50 -0.60 -2.64 -18.68
N ILE A 51 0.42 -3.23 -18.06
CA ILE A 51 0.27 -4.35 -17.12
C ILE A 51 0.52 -3.83 -15.71
N LEU A 52 -0.51 -3.96 -14.87
CA LEU A 52 -0.50 -3.51 -13.48
C LEU A 52 -1.03 -4.64 -12.59
N TYR A 53 -0.33 -4.92 -11.48
CA TYR A 53 -0.73 -5.87 -10.46
C TYR A 53 -1.51 -5.18 -9.35
N LYS A 54 -2.48 -5.87 -8.73
CA LYS A 54 -3.15 -5.36 -7.54
C LYS A 54 -2.22 -5.48 -6.34
N LYS A 55 -2.12 -4.42 -5.53
CA LYS A 55 -1.32 -4.47 -4.30
C LYS A 55 -1.88 -5.49 -3.30
N ARG A 56 -0.99 -6.21 -2.60
CA ARG A 56 -1.35 -7.15 -1.53
C ARG A 56 -2.15 -6.42 -0.44
N THR A 57 -3.19 -7.07 0.08
CA THR A 57 -3.94 -6.53 1.22
C THR A 57 -3.09 -6.56 2.49
N PRO A 58 -3.11 -5.52 3.33
CA PRO A 58 -2.41 -5.53 4.62
C PRO A 58 -3.08 -6.44 5.66
N ARG A 59 -4.27 -6.98 5.35
CA ARG A 59 -4.98 -7.92 6.23
C ARG A 59 -4.21 -9.23 6.27
N MET A 60 -3.95 -9.74 7.48
CA MET A 60 -3.37 -11.06 7.68
C MET A 60 -4.35 -12.12 7.19
N VAL A 61 -3.83 -13.12 6.47
CA VAL A 61 -4.58 -14.28 6.00
C VAL A 61 -3.96 -15.50 6.66
N GLN A 62 -4.80 -16.31 7.32
CA GLN A 62 -4.41 -17.57 7.94
C GLN A 62 -4.66 -18.71 6.97
N PHE A 63 -3.67 -19.59 6.81
CA PHE A 63 -3.79 -20.81 6.01
C PHE A 63 -3.55 -22.03 6.89
N GLU A 64 -4.25 -23.14 6.62
CA GLU A 64 -4.00 -24.44 7.25
C GLU A 64 -2.97 -25.23 6.43
N ALA A 65 -2.02 -25.89 7.09
CA ALA A 65 -0.99 -26.72 6.46
C ALA A 65 -1.50 -28.16 6.24
N ARG A 66 -2.48 -28.31 5.35
CA ARG A 66 -2.97 -29.63 4.91
C ARG A 66 -2.18 -30.15 3.72
#